data_AF-A0A7V9UJD3-F1
#
_entry.id   AF-A0A7V9UJD3-F1
#
_cell.length_a   1.000
_cell.length_b   1.000
_cell.length_c   1.000
_cell.angle_alpha   90.00
_cell.angle_beta   90.00
_cell.angle_gamma   90.00
#
_symmetry.space_group_name_H-M   'P 1'
#
loop_
_entity.id
_entity.type
_entity.pdbx_description
1 polymer ?
#
loop_
_entity_poly.entity_id
_entity_poly.type
_entity_poly.pdbx_seq_one_letter_code
_entity_poly.pdbx_strand_id
1 'polypeptide(L)'
;MGHTHISNVTKLYELQSDASIEHIVITHPKFREFSYQVSNFIQATKDLSDDEFWTAPIKALKRYRFEMSVAPLGFGNKETITNETIEKLERAVESSHFYYHSFSDGFNTLVNNLKDLVKQNDNPFLDQIFEMLETHSELALVLKESRHIPRVEKILFENGIANSVKIISESQLRKPQAIETTIVCIGASRWYQDYIFRTPRSEEIFVLKFSWIKDSDCRINSVFSGSKNVTEVLRKRNPYYHQIKPLENTSNDETDIKSDNNWLEDEELIPSLNLSNVSKKFALEYETTDSTLGRLFQLEGRRGVFLESEENSTTLVIDLDDEEKNRVHRATTNHIQAGMFVLLRADEGEGNDYIIPVAKKFWGIKLLNTGNFKEAGKVS
;
A
#
# COMPACT_ATOMS: atom_id res chain seq x y z
N MET A 1 -24.69 3.05 -18.69
CA MET A 1 -24.92 4.05 -17.61
C MET A 1 -25.89 3.47 -16.59
N GLY A 2 -25.38 2.96 -15.45
CA GLY A 2 -26.24 2.52 -14.36
C GLY A 2 -26.91 3.71 -13.69
N HIS A 3 -28.24 3.75 -13.65
CA HIS A 3 -28.97 4.78 -12.92
C HIS A 3 -28.66 4.65 -11.43
N THR A 4 -27.87 5.58 -10.88
CA THR A 4 -27.68 5.68 -9.43
C THR A 4 -29.04 6.04 -8.82
N HIS A 5 -29.71 5.07 -8.22
CA HIS A 5 -30.98 5.31 -7.54
C HIS A 5 -30.77 6.34 -6.43
N ILE A 6 -31.67 7.32 -6.35
CA ILE A 6 -31.65 8.37 -5.32
C ILE A 6 -31.57 7.79 -3.90
N SER A 7 -32.13 6.59 -3.68
CA SER A 7 -32.05 5.85 -2.43
C SER A 7 -30.63 5.57 -1.96
N ASN A 8 -29.71 5.24 -2.87
CA ASN A 8 -28.31 4.97 -2.53
C ASN A 8 -27.60 6.25 -2.10
N VAL A 9 -27.96 7.38 -2.72
CA VAL A 9 -27.40 8.69 -2.35
C VAL A 9 -27.92 9.11 -0.98
N THR A 10 -29.22 8.98 -0.71
CA THR A 10 -29.81 9.26 0.60
C THR A 10 -29.15 8.46 1.71
N LYS A 11 -28.95 7.14 1.49
CA LYS A 11 -28.28 6.27 2.47
C LYS A 11 -26.85 6.73 2.80
N LEU A 12 -26.13 7.31 1.84
CA LEU A 12 -24.80 7.87 2.11
C LEU A 12 -24.83 9.13 2.96
N TYR A 13 -25.85 9.98 2.79
CA TYR A 13 -26.05 11.15 3.66
C TYR A 13 -26.42 10.74 5.09
N GLU A 14 -27.22 9.68 5.25
CA GLU A 14 -27.54 9.08 6.55
C GLU A 14 -26.28 8.53 7.22
N LEU A 15 -25.52 7.65 6.53
CA LEU A 15 -24.26 7.11 7.01
C LEU A 15 -23.24 8.19 7.38
N GLN A 16 -23.18 9.28 6.61
CA GLN A 16 -22.26 10.37 6.94
C GLN A 16 -22.53 10.98 8.31
N SER A 17 -23.79 11.00 8.76
CA SER A 17 -24.19 11.54 10.06
C SER A 17 -23.95 10.55 11.20
N ASP A 18 -24.12 9.26 10.94
CA ASP A 18 -24.18 8.25 12.00
C ASP A 18 -22.93 7.36 12.10
N ALA A 19 -22.07 7.32 11.07
CA ALA A 19 -20.92 6.44 11.06
C ALA A 19 -19.98 6.68 12.26
N SER A 20 -19.42 5.61 12.82
CA SER A 20 -18.35 5.65 13.80
C SER A 20 -17.01 5.35 13.12
N ILE A 21 -15.93 5.99 13.60
CA ILE A 21 -14.58 5.67 13.16
C ILE A 21 -13.74 5.44 14.41
N GLU A 22 -13.25 4.22 14.58
CA GLU A 22 -12.48 3.81 15.73
C GLU A 22 -11.07 3.37 15.32
N HIS A 23 -10.06 3.73 16.12
CA HIS A 23 -8.69 3.29 15.88
C HIS A 23 -8.31 2.23 16.91
N ILE A 24 -8.06 1.02 16.41
CA ILE A 24 -7.55 -0.08 17.22
C ILE A 24 -6.04 -0.11 17.07
N VAL A 25 -5.35 0.09 18.18
CA VAL A 25 -3.90 0.25 18.21
C VAL A 25 -3.23 -1.04 18.68
N ILE A 26 -2.48 -1.64 17.76
CA ILE A 26 -1.76 -2.89 17.97
C ILE A 26 -0.33 -2.59 18.41
N THR A 27 0.15 -3.29 19.44
CA THR A 27 1.53 -3.13 19.94
C THR A 27 2.34 -4.40 19.66
N HIS A 28 3.46 -4.24 18.97
CA HIS A 28 4.43 -5.32 18.74
C HIS A 28 5.86 -4.81 18.93
N PRO A 29 6.48 -4.97 20.11
CA PRO A 29 7.74 -4.32 20.48
C PRO A 29 8.89 -4.60 19.50
N LYS A 30 9.06 -5.87 19.09
CA LYS A 30 10.14 -6.25 18.16
C LYS A 30 9.97 -5.66 16.76
N PHE A 31 8.73 -5.55 16.29
CA PHE A 31 8.45 -4.96 14.98
C PHE A 31 8.57 -3.44 15.00
N ARG A 32 8.23 -2.82 16.14
CA ARG A 32 8.51 -1.41 16.42
C ARG A 32 10.02 -1.14 16.35
N GLU A 33 10.82 -1.90 17.09
CA GLU A 33 12.27 -1.75 17.12
C GLU A 33 12.89 -1.92 15.73
N PHE A 34 12.54 -3.00 15.02
CA PHE A 34 12.94 -3.21 13.63
C PHE A 34 12.60 -2.00 12.75
N SER A 35 11.37 -1.48 12.85
CA SER A 35 10.91 -0.36 12.01
C SER A 35 11.70 0.92 12.24
N TYR A 36 12.06 1.22 13.50
CA TYR A 36 12.95 2.35 13.84
C TYR A 36 14.37 2.13 13.34
N GLN A 37 14.92 0.92 13.52
CA GLN A 37 16.26 0.61 13.02
C GLN A 37 16.34 0.75 11.50
N VAL A 38 15.30 0.35 10.76
CA VAL A 38 15.22 0.61 9.31
C VAL A 38 15.29 2.11 9.02
N SER A 39 14.48 2.95 9.68
CA SER A 39 14.50 4.40 9.45
C SER A 39 15.84 5.04 9.81
N ASN A 40 16.41 4.70 10.97
CA ASN A 40 17.70 5.20 11.40
C ASN A 40 18.82 4.77 10.44
N PHE A 41 18.77 3.53 9.96
CA PHE A 41 19.72 3.02 8.98
C PHE A 41 19.64 3.78 7.66
N ILE A 42 18.42 3.97 7.12
CA ILE A 42 18.20 4.75 5.89
C ILE A 42 18.77 6.16 6.04
N GLN A 43 18.49 6.81 7.17
CA GLN A 43 18.97 8.16 7.45
C GLN A 43 20.50 8.21 7.58
N ALA A 44 21.12 7.22 8.23
CA ALA A 44 22.56 7.11 8.35
C ALA A 44 23.25 6.86 6.99
N THR A 45 22.60 6.13 6.08
CA THR A 45 23.08 5.86 4.73
C THR A 45 22.63 6.91 3.69
N LYS A 46 21.98 8.00 4.11
CA LYS A 46 21.37 8.97 3.18
C LYS A 46 22.38 9.59 2.22
N ASP A 47 23.60 9.86 2.70
CA ASP A 47 24.68 10.42 1.87
C ASP A 47 25.28 9.39 0.90
N LEU A 48 24.95 8.12 1.07
CA LEU A 48 25.31 6.99 0.20
C LEU A 48 24.10 6.50 -0.60
N SER A 49 23.03 7.29 -0.73
CA SER A 49 21.78 6.83 -1.35
C SER A 49 21.92 6.46 -2.83
N ASP A 50 22.94 7.00 -3.50
CA ASP A 50 23.25 6.71 -4.90
C ASP A 50 24.14 5.47 -5.06
N ASP A 51 24.58 4.87 -3.95
CA ASP A 51 25.36 3.64 -3.97
C ASP A 51 24.48 2.43 -4.32
N GLU A 52 24.84 1.75 -5.41
CA GLU A 52 24.15 0.55 -5.86
C GLU A 52 24.16 -0.55 -4.80
N PHE A 53 25.19 -0.60 -3.94
CA PHE A 53 25.32 -1.58 -2.87
C PHE A 53 24.15 -1.52 -1.89
N TRP A 54 23.79 -0.32 -1.42
CA TRP A 54 22.75 -0.13 -0.40
C TRP A 54 21.33 -0.13 -0.97
N THR A 55 21.19 0.14 -2.26
CA THR A 55 19.89 0.26 -2.93
C THR A 55 19.06 -1.01 -2.78
N ALA A 56 19.63 -2.19 -3.05
CA ALA A 56 18.88 -3.45 -3.00
C ALA A 56 18.51 -3.88 -1.56
N PRO A 57 19.43 -3.88 -0.57
CA PRO A 57 19.11 -4.18 0.82
C PRO A 57 18.06 -3.23 1.43
N ILE A 58 18.23 -1.92 1.26
CA ILE A 58 17.29 -0.92 1.78
C ILE A 58 15.90 -1.11 1.17
N LYS A 59 15.83 -1.38 -0.14
CA LYS A 59 14.57 -1.64 -0.82
C LYS A 59 13.86 -2.88 -0.27
N ALA A 60 14.60 -3.96 0.00
CA ALA A 60 14.05 -5.18 0.60
C ALA A 60 13.49 -4.92 2.00
N LEU A 61 14.25 -4.23 2.86
CA LEU A 61 13.85 -3.89 4.22
C LEU A 61 12.63 -2.95 4.27
N LYS A 62 12.64 -1.88 3.46
CA LYS A 62 11.50 -0.96 3.32
C LYS A 62 10.24 -1.69 2.86
N ARG A 63 10.40 -2.57 1.87
CA ARG A 63 9.28 -3.36 1.33
C ARG A 63 8.71 -4.28 2.40
N TYR A 64 9.55 -5.03 3.11
CA TYR A 64 9.11 -5.91 4.19
C TYR A 64 8.36 -5.12 5.27
N ARG A 65 8.96 -4.04 5.78
CA ARG A 65 8.33 -3.15 6.77
C ARG A 65 6.95 -2.67 6.32
N PHE A 66 6.83 -2.19 5.08
CA PHE A 66 5.57 -1.71 4.54
C PHE A 66 4.54 -2.83 4.42
N GLU A 67 4.90 -3.97 3.81
CA GLU A 67 3.98 -5.09 3.61
C GLU A 67 3.41 -5.64 4.92
N MET A 68 4.24 -5.73 5.97
CA MET A 68 3.81 -6.17 7.30
C MET A 68 2.98 -5.12 8.05
N SER A 69 2.95 -3.87 7.57
CA SER A 69 2.16 -2.79 8.18
C SER A 69 0.81 -2.56 7.50
N VAL A 70 0.58 -3.10 6.30
CA VAL A 70 -0.62 -2.81 5.47
C VAL A 70 -1.53 -4.02 5.24
N ALA A 71 -1.12 -5.22 5.67
CA ALA A 71 -1.88 -6.44 5.41
C ALA A 71 -1.61 -7.50 6.50
N PRO A 72 -2.59 -8.37 6.80
CA PRO A 72 -2.49 -9.41 7.83
C PRO A 72 -1.78 -10.65 7.28
N LEU A 73 -0.55 -10.47 6.78
CA LEU A 73 0.19 -11.53 6.09
C LEU A 73 0.95 -12.47 7.02
N GLY A 74 1.24 -12.02 8.24
CA GLY A 74 2.15 -12.67 9.19
C GLY A 74 3.63 -12.40 8.90
N PHE A 75 4.44 -12.24 9.95
CA PHE A 75 5.85 -11.82 9.80
C PHE A 75 6.73 -12.81 9.04
N GLY A 76 6.38 -14.10 9.02
CA GLY A 76 7.10 -15.17 8.33
C GLY A 76 6.54 -15.51 6.96
N ASN A 77 5.70 -14.65 6.37
CA ASN A 77 5.10 -14.90 5.06
C ASN A 77 6.16 -14.99 3.96
N LYS A 78 6.29 -16.19 3.38
CA LYS A 78 7.29 -16.51 2.36
C LYS A 78 7.11 -15.73 1.05
N GLU A 79 5.92 -15.20 0.79
CA GLU A 79 5.66 -14.40 -0.42
C GLU A 79 6.02 -12.91 -0.24
N THR A 80 6.24 -12.48 1.00
CA THR A 80 6.75 -11.15 1.33
C THR A 80 8.27 -11.16 1.43
N ILE A 81 8.83 -12.13 2.16
CA ILE A 81 10.28 -12.31 2.28
C ILE A 81 10.66 -13.77 2.06
N THR A 82 11.46 -14.00 1.01
CA THR A 82 11.95 -15.34 0.67
C THR A 82 13.26 -15.62 1.41
N ASN A 83 13.58 -16.91 1.60
CA ASN A 83 14.88 -17.33 2.12
C ASN A 83 16.03 -16.79 1.27
N GLU A 84 15.86 -16.78 -0.06
CA GLU A 84 16.84 -16.18 -0.99
C GLU A 84 17.09 -14.69 -0.71
N THR A 85 16.04 -13.94 -0.32
CA THR A 85 16.17 -12.53 0.04
C THR A 85 16.95 -12.38 1.35
N ILE A 86 16.69 -13.25 2.33
CA ILE A 86 17.43 -13.27 3.61
C ILE A 86 18.91 -13.59 3.34
N GLU A 87 19.21 -14.63 2.56
CA GLU A 87 20.58 -15.00 2.19
C GLU A 87 21.31 -13.88 1.41
N LYS A 88 20.59 -13.11 0.59
CA LYS A 88 21.16 -11.92 -0.07
C LYS A 88 21.48 -10.81 0.93
N LEU A 89 20.62 -10.59 1.92
CA LEU A 89 20.86 -9.62 2.99
C LEU A 89 22.05 -10.05 3.85
N GLU A 90 22.17 -11.32 4.19
CA GLU A 90 23.31 -11.86 4.94
C GLU A 90 24.64 -11.70 4.18
N ARG A 91 24.68 -12.02 2.89
CA ARG A 91 25.86 -11.74 2.05
C ARG A 91 26.20 -10.26 1.95
N ALA A 92 25.18 -9.38 1.96
CA ALA A 92 25.38 -7.95 2.03
C ALA A 92 25.95 -7.54 3.39
N VAL A 93 25.57 -8.18 4.49
CA VAL A 93 26.18 -7.94 5.82
C VAL A 93 27.66 -8.26 5.78
N GLU A 94 28.04 -9.43 5.27
CA GLU A 94 29.45 -9.83 5.12
C GLU A 94 30.23 -8.82 4.27
N SER A 95 29.68 -8.43 3.13
CA SER A 95 30.30 -7.45 2.23
C SER A 95 30.41 -6.07 2.88
N SER A 96 29.41 -5.66 3.67
CA SER A 96 29.41 -4.36 4.35
C SER A 96 30.53 -4.25 5.38
N HIS A 97 30.95 -5.37 5.98
CA HIS A 97 32.06 -5.38 6.90
C HIS A 97 33.38 -4.95 6.23
N PHE A 98 33.58 -5.30 4.95
CA PHE A 98 34.80 -4.95 4.22
C PHE A 98 34.78 -3.53 3.64
N TYR A 99 33.64 -3.10 3.10
CA TYR A 99 33.57 -1.83 2.35
C TYR A 99 32.98 -0.68 3.17
N TYR A 100 32.17 -0.96 4.19
CA TYR A 100 31.36 0.02 4.93
C TYR A 100 31.37 -0.27 6.44
N HIS A 101 32.57 -0.41 7.02
CA HIS A 101 32.78 -0.78 8.43
C HIS A 101 31.87 -0.02 9.41
N SER A 102 31.71 1.29 9.23
CA SER A 102 30.90 2.17 10.10
C SER A 102 29.40 1.82 10.16
N PHE A 103 28.88 1.11 9.16
CA PHE A 103 27.47 0.73 9.06
C PHE A 103 27.23 -0.76 9.28
N SER A 104 28.30 -1.57 9.31
CA SER A 104 28.20 -3.04 9.30
C SER A 104 27.51 -3.61 10.53
N ASP A 105 27.84 -3.14 11.74
CA ASP A 105 27.24 -3.62 12.99
C ASP A 105 25.74 -3.30 13.07
N GLY A 106 25.37 -2.07 12.68
CA GLY A 106 23.98 -1.64 12.62
C GLY A 106 23.17 -2.44 11.61
N PHE A 107 23.74 -2.71 10.44
CA PHE A 107 23.10 -3.51 9.41
C PHE A 107 22.96 -4.99 9.81
N ASN A 108 23.99 -5.58 10.43
CA ASN A 108 23.93 -6.94 10.96
C ASN A 108 22.82 -7.09 12.01
N THR A 109 22.75 -6.16 12.97
CA THR A 109 21.70 -6.14 13.99
C THR A 109 20.30 -6.07 13.36
N LEU A 110 20.13 -5.21 12.35
CA LEU A 110 18.88 -5.06 11.64
C LEU A 110 18.44 -6.35 10.90
N VAL A 111 19.39 -7.04 10.24
CA VAL A 111 19.11 -8.31 9.56
C VAL A 111 18.80 -9.43 10.55
N ASN A 112 19.45 -9.47 11.71
CA ASN A 112 19.13 -10.45 12.76
C ASN A 112 17.72 -10.21 13.34
N ASN A 113 17.34 -8.96 13.60
CA ASN A 113 16.00 -8.62 14.05
C ASN A 113 14.91 -9.00 13.03
N LEU A 114 15.20 -8.83 11.74
CA LEU A 114 14.32 -9.33 10.67
C LEU A 114 14.16 -10.85 10.72
N LYS A 115 15.26 -11.60 10.87
CA LYS A 115 15.22 -13.07 10.95
C LYS A 115 14.42 -13.54 12.16
N ASP A 116 14.55 -12.87 13.29
CA ASP A 116 13.78 -13.19 14.49
C ASP A 116 12.28 -12.97 14.29
N LEU A 117 11.89 -11.85 13.68
CA LEU A 117 10.49 -11.59 13.31
C LEU A 117 9.93 -12.65 12.36
N VAL A 118 10.67 -12.99 11.30
CA VAL A 118 10.30 -14.02 10.33
C VAL A 118 10.13 -15.38 11.01
N LYS A 119 11.00 -15.71 11.97
CA LYS A 119 10.95 -16.97 12.71
C LYS A 119 9.76 -17.04 13.67
N GLN A 120 9.41 -15.94 14.33
CA GLN A 120 8.24 -15.88 15.20
C GLN A 120 6.95 -16.05 14.40
N ASN A 121 6.88 -15.42 13.22
CA ASN A 121 5.73 -15.51 12.32
C ASN A 121 4.40 -15.07 12.99
N ASP A 122 4.47 -14.15 13.95
CA ASP A 122 3.28 -13.58 14.57
C ASP A 122 2.43 -12.85 13.52
N ASN A 123 1.11 -12.83 13.70
CA ASN A 123 0.19 -12.09 12.82
C ASN A 123 -0.81 -11.24 13.63
N PRO A 124 -0.34 -10.14 14.25
CA PRO A 124 -1.17 -9.35 15.16
C PRO A 124 -2.44 -8.78 14.53
N PHE A 125 -2.44 -8.49 13.22
CA PHE A 125 -3.65 -8.03 12.53
C PHE A 125 -4.69 -9.14 12.39
N LEU A 126 -4.25 -10.38 12.13
CA LEU A 126 -5.18 -11.50 12.04
C LEU A 126 -5.77 -11.83 13.42
N ASP A 127 -4.95 -11.79 14.47
CA ASP A 127 -5.40 -11.96 15.85
C ASP A 127 -6.49 -10.93 16.19
N GLN A 128 -6.29 -9.67 15.77
CA GLN A 128 -7.29 -8.63 15.96
C GLN A 128 -8.58 -8.86 15.18
N ILE A 129 -8.47 -9.35 13.94
CA ILE A 129 -9.64 -9.68 13.12
C ILE A 129 -10.46 -10.79 13.79
N PHE A 130 -9.81 -11.78 14.41
CA PHE A 130 -10.53 -12.80 15.19
C PHE A 130 -11.31 -12.22 16.36
N GLU A 131 -10.70 -11.34 17.15
CA GLU A 131 -11.38 -10.66 18.27
C GLU A 131 -12.59 -9.85 17.77
N MET A 132 -12.45 -9.15 16.64
CA MET A 132 -13.56 -8.40 16.04
C MET A 132 -14.70 -9.31 15.57
N LEU A 133 -14.41 -10.53 15.10
CA LEU A 133 -15.42 -11.51 14.70
C LEU A 133 -16.20 -12.09 15.88
N GLU A 134 -15.75 -11.91 17.12
CA GLU A 134 -16.54 -12.28 18.31
C GLU A 134 -17.72 -11.33 18.54
N THR A 135 -17.60 -10.09 18.07
CA THR A 135 -18.59 -9.01 18.25
C THR A 135 -19.35 -8.68 16.97
N HIS A 136 -18.77 -8.95 15.81
CA HIS A 136 -19.34 -8.65 14.50
C HIS A 136 -19.47 -9.92 13.66
N SER A 137 -20.63 -10.14 13.05
CA SER A 137 -20.87 -11.35 12.25
C SER A 137 -20.16 -11.34 10.89
N GLU A 138 -19.99 -10.16 10.30
CA GLU A 138 -19.39 -9.97 8.97
C GLU A 138 -18.50 -8.73 8.96
N LEU A 139 -17.33 -8.84 8.33
CA LEU A 139 -16.35 -7.74 8.20
C LEU A 139 -15.98 -7.53 6.73
N ALA A 140 -15.90 -6.26 6.32
CA ALA A 140 -15.32 -5.87 5.04
C ALA A 140 -13.88 -5.37 5.24
N LEU A 141 -12.89 -6.18 4.88
CA LEU A 141 -11.48 -5.85 5.02
C LEU A 141 -10.96 -5.08 3.80
N VAL A 142 -10.56 -3.83 4.02
CA VAL A 142 -10.08 -2.93 2.97
C VAL A 142 -8.55 -2.91 2.94
N LEU A 143 -7.98 -3.51 1.90
CA LEU A 143 -6.54 -3.56 1.72
C LEU A 143 -6.03 -2.38 0.91
N LYS A 144 -4.92 -1.79 1.38
CA LYS A 144 -4.29 -0.64 0.73
C LYS A 144 -3.80 -0.94 -0.69
N GLU A 145 -3.24 -2.12 -0.90
CA GLU A 145 -2.71 -2.58 -2.18
C GLU A 145 -3.47 -3.84 -2.62
N SER A 146 -4.13 -3.77 -3.77
CA SER A 146 -4.93 -4.88 -4.32
C SER A 146 -4.12 -6.16 -4.53
N ARG A 147 -2.81 -6.04 -4.76
CA ARG A 147 -1.88 -7.19 -4.88
C ARG A 147 -1.85 -8.10 -3.64
N HIS A 148 -2.28 -7.61 -2.48
CA HIS A 148 -2.36 -8.40 -1.27
C HIS A 148 -3.63 -9.24 -1.18
N ILE A 149 -4.68 -8.94 -1.97
CA ILE A 149 -5.98 -9.61 -1.91
C ILE A 149 -5.84 -11.14 -2.01
N PRO A 150 -5.19 -11.73 -3.04
CA PRO A 150 -5.15 -13.18 -3.17
C PRO A 150 -4.43 -13.87 -2.00
N ARG A 151 -3.44 -13.18 -1.41
CA ARG A 151 -2.65 -13.70 -0.29
C ARG A 151 -3.46 -13.69 0.99
N VAL A 152 -4.18 -12.60 1.23
CA VAL A 152 -5.01 -12.47 2.42
C VAL A 152 -6.21 -13.42 2.31
N GLU A 153 -6.83 -13.56 1.13
CA GLU A 153 -7.90 -14.55 0.88
C GLU A 153 -7.45 -15.95 1.27
N LYS A 154 -6.25 -16.35 0.83
CA LYS A 154 -5.66 -17.64 1.19
C LYS A 154 -5.49 -17.79 2.71
N ILE A 155 -4.97 -16.77 3.40
CA ILE A 155 -4.80 -16.79 4.86
C ILE A 155 -6.16 -16.91 5.56
N LEU A 156 -7.16 -16.15 5.15
CA LEU A 156 -8.51 -16.23 5.73
C LEU A 156 -9.15 -17.60 5.50
N PHE A 157 -8.91 -18.22 4.34
CA PHE A 157 -9.37 -19.56 4.02
C PHE A 157 -8.69 -20.63 4.90
N GLU A 158 -7.36 -20.57 5.01
CA GLU A 158 -6.57 -21.47 5.86
C GLU A 158 -6.96 -21.38 7.35
N ASN A 159 -7.47 -20.22 7.77
CA ASN A 159 -7.93 -19.94 9.13
C ASN A 159 -9.45 -20.13 9.32
N GLY A 160 -10.19 -20.55 8.28
CA GLY A 160 -11.61 -20.88 8.38
C GLY A 160 -12.57 -19.69 8.49
N ILE A 161 -12.12 -18.46 8.23
CA ILE A 161 -12.91 -17.22 8.39
C ILE A 161 -13.25 -16.53 7.06
N ALA A 162 -12.95 -17.17 5.93
CA ALA A 162 -13.21 -16.62 4.58
C ALA A 162 -14.69 -16.29 4.30
N ASN A 163 -15.64 -16.94 5.00
CA ASN A 163 -17.07 -16.65 4.85
C ASN A 163 -17.53 -15.44 5.68
N SER A 164 -16.78 -15.06 6.70
CA SER A 164 -17.11 -13.95 7.62
C SER A 164 -16.36 -12.67 7.28
N VAL A 165 -15.27 -12.78 6.50
CA VAL A 165 -14.42 -11.63 6.13
C VAL A 165 -14.39 -11.50 4.61
N LYS A 166 -15.01 -10.43 4.12
CA LYS A 166 -15.01 -10.05 2.70
C LYS A 166 -13.85 -9.10 2.43
N ILE A 167 -12.96 -9.46 1.51
CA ILE A 167 -11.85 -8.57 1.12
C ILE A 167 -12.30 -7.64 0.01
N ILE A 168 -12.04 -6.34 0.19
CA ILE A 168 -12.45 -5.28 -0.73
C ILE A 168 -11.25 -4.38 -1.04
N SER A 169 -11.11 -3.98 -2.29
CA SER A 169 -10.18 -2.93 -2.72
C SER A 169 -10.81 -1.55 -2.52
N GLU A 170 -9.99 -0.52 -2.31
CA GLU A 170 -10.48 0.87 -2.21
C GLU A 170 -11.42 1.24 -3.37
N SER A 171 -11.06 0.87 -4.61
CA SER A 171 -11.89 1.18 -5.78
C SER A 171 -13.27 0.56 -5.76
N GLN A 172 -13.44 -0.61 -5.14
CA GLN A 172 -14.75 -1.23 -5.05
C GLN A 172 -15.69 -0.43 -4.14
N LEU A 173 -15.15 0.21 -3.08
CA LEU A 173 -15.90 1.12 -2.20
C LEU A 173 -16.29 2.44 -2.86
N ARG A 174 -15.71 2.80 -4.01
CA ARG A 174 -16.11 4.01 -4.75
C ARG A 174 -17.53 3.90 -5.30
N LYS A 175 -18.02 2.67 -5.53
CA LYS A 175 -19.35 2.42 -6.11
C LYS A 175 -20.45 2.82 -5.13
N PRO A 176 -21.49 3.57 -5.54
CA PRO A 176 -22.58 3.97 -4.66
C PRO A 176 -23.30 2.84 -3.94
N GLN A 177 -23.32 1.64 -4.53
CA GLN A 177 -23.97 0.45 -3.97
C GLN A 177 -23.07 -0.36 -3.02
N ALA A 178 -21.76 -0.07 -2.96
CA ALA A 178 -20.82 -0.80 -2.12
C ALA A 178 -20.91 -0.29 -0.67
N ILE A 179 -22.02 -0.61 -0.02
CA ILE A 179 -22.29 -0.31 1.39
C ILE A 179 -22.14 -1.59 2.18
N GLU A 180 -21.33 -1.56 3.22
CA GLU A 180 -21.01 -2.68 4.10
C GLU A 180 -21.43 -2.33 5.53
N THR A 181 -21.72 -3.32 6.37
CA THR A 181 -22.09 -3.08 7.78
C THR A 181 -20.89 -2.54 8.55
N THR A 182 -19.77 -3.25 8.49
CA THR A 182 -18.53 -2.95 9.22
C THR A 182 -17.34 -3.00 8.27
N ILE A 183 -16.57 -1.90 8.19
CA ILE A 183 -15.36 -1.79 7.39
C ILE A 183 -14.13 -1.81 8.29
N VAL A 184 -13.12 -2.57 7.91
CA VAL A 184 -11.82 -2.64 8.59
C VAL A 184 -10.71 -2.21 7.64
N CYS A 185 -10.01 -1.14 7.96
CA CYS A 185 -8.82 -0.66 7.26
C CYS A 185 -7.56 -1.06 8.03
N ILE A 186 -6.50 -1.48 7.33
CA ILE A 186 -5.20 -1.82 7.92
C ILE A 186 -4.15 -0.79 7.53
N GLY A 187 -3.61 -0.11 8.52
CA GLY A 187 -2.59 0.91 8.39
C GLY A 187 -3.09 2.30 8.78
N ALA A 188 -2.29 3.33 8.49
CA ALA A 188 -2.69 4.71 8.74
C ALA A 188 -3.88 5.10 7.84
N SER A 189 -4.85 5.84 8.38
CA SER A 189 -6.01 6.31 7.61
C SER A 189 -5.61 7.09 6.37
N ARG A 190 -4.55 7.90 6.45
CA ARG A 190 -4.03 8.66 5.29
C ARG A 190 -3.55 7.85 4.10
N TRP A 191 -3.26 6.56 4.29
CA TRP A 191 -2.86 5.72 3.17
C TRP A 191 -4.04 5.48 2.21
N TYR A 192 -5.26 5.64 2.69
CA TYR A 192 -6.49 5.42 1.94
C TYR A 192 -7.04 6.72 1.37
N GLN A 193 -7.86 6.59 0.33
CA GLN A 193 -8.55 7.75 -0.26
C GLN A 193 -9.55 8.38 0.71
N ASP A 194 -9.64 9.72 0.67
CA ASP A 194 -10.50 10.53 1.53
C ASP A 194 -11.96 10.05 1.58
N TYR A 195 -12.49 9.51 0.47
CA TYR A 195 -13.89 9.07 0.40
C TYR A 195 -14.22 7.91 1.34
N ILE A 196 -13.24 7.13 1.79
CA ILE A 196 -13.47 6.02 2.73
C ILE A 196 -13.94 6.57 4.09
N PHE A 197 -13.34 7.68 4.54
CA PHE A 197 -13.64 8.27 5.86
C PHE A 197 -14.58 9.46 5.80
N ARG A 198 -14.53 10.25 4.71
CA ARG A 198 -15.35 11.47 4.57
C ARG A 198 -16.74 11.20 4.01
N THR A 199 -16.90 10.13 3.22
CA THR A 199 -18.18 9.68 2.67
C THR A 199 -18.34 8.19 3.02
N PRO A 200 -18.47 7.87 4.31
CA PRO A 200 -18.37 6.51 4.82
C PRO A 200 -19.38 5.58 4.12
N ARG A 201 -18.89 4.39 3.80
CA ARG A 201 -19.66 3.31 3.16
C ARG A 201 -20.16 2.27 4.15
N SER A 202 -20.09 2.60 5.43
CA SER A 202 -20.38 1.70 6.53
C SER A 202 -20.73 2.50 7.76
N GLU A 203 -21.52 1.88 8.64
CA GLU A 203 -21.91 2.43 9.94
C GLU A 203 -20.73 2.41 10.92
N GLU A 204 -19.83 1.44 10.77
CA GLU A 204 -18.68 1.26 11.68
C GLU A 204 -17.40 1.05 10.87
N ILE A 205 -16.44 1.97 11.05
CA ILE A 205 -15.14 1.90 10.40
C ILE A 205 -14.06 1.72 11.46
N PHE A 206 -13.36 0.60 11.42
CA PHE A 206 -12.22 0.32 12.27
C PHE A 206 -10.92 0.53 11.51
N VAL A 207 -9.97 1.22 12.11
CA VAL A 207 -8.62 1.43 11.58
C VAL A 207 -7.65 0.67 12.47
N LEU A 208 -7.19 -0.49 11.99
CA LEU A 208 -6.16 -1.29 12.65
C LEU A 208 -4.78 -0.75 12.27
N LYS A 209 -4.00 -0.31 13.25
CA LYS A 209 -2.63 0.15 13.00
C LYS A 209 -1.69 -0.18 14.13
N PHE A 210 -0.39 -0.21 13.84
CA PHE A 210 0.60 -0.32 14.91
C PHE A 210 0.74 0.99 15.70
N SER A 211 1.04 0.87 16.99
CA SER A 211 1.17 1.98 17.94
C SER A 211 2.24 3.01 17.59
N TRP A 212 3.23 2.64 16.80
CA TRP A 212 4.33 3.51 16.38
C TRP A 212 4.09 4.20 15.03
N ILE A 213 2.97 3.88 14.35
CA ILE A 213 2.56 4.55 13.11
C ILE A 213 1.76 5.78 13.50
N LYS A 214 2.33 6.96 13.20
CA LYS A 214 1.58 8.20 13.32
C LYS A 214 0.45 8.18 12.32
N ASP A 215 -0.71 8.68 12.72
CA ASP A 215 -1.85 8.78 11.82
C ASP A 215 -2.39 10.19 11.94
N SER A 216 -2.16 10.98 10.91
CA SER A 216 -2.57 12.37 10.91
C SER A 216 -3.99 12.46 10.34
N ASP A 217 -4.92 12.86 11.20
CA ASP A 217 -6.36 12.80 10.98
C ASP A 217 -6.81 13.36 9.60
N CYS A 218 -7.26 12.48 8.70
CA CYS A 218 -7.78 12.85 7.37
C CYS A 218 -9.23 13.40 7.41
N ARG A 219 -9.87 13.43 8.59
CA ARG A 219 -11.32 13.63 8.80
C ARG A 219 -11.72 15.08 9.11
N ILE A 220 -10.77 16.00 9.27
CA ILE A 220 -11.04 17.35 9.82
C ILE A 220 -11.92 18.23 8.90
N ASN A 221 -11.97 17.94 7.59
CA ASN A 221 -12.73 18.74 6.62
C ASN A 221 -13.81 17.90 5.93
N SER A 222 -15.10 18.24 6.16
CA SER A 222 -16.22 17.68 5.39
C SER A 222 -16.06 18.01 3.89
N VAL A 223 -16.32 17.03 3.01
CA VAL A 223 -16.38 17.26 1.54
C VAL A 223 -17.66 17.99 1.14
N PHE A 224 -18.73 17.86 1.95
CA PHE A 224 -20.02 18.47 1.67
C PHE A 224 -20.11 19.85 2.32
N SER A 225 -20.07 20.87 1.48
CA SER A 225 -20.35 22.26 1.84
C SER A 225 -21.83 22.42 2.19
N GLY A 226 -22.18 22.55 3.47
CA GLY A 226 -23.54 22.91 3.86
C GLY A 226 -24.03 22.43 5.23
N SER A 227 -23.36 21.46 5.85
CA SER A 227 -23.80 20.95 7.16
C SER A 227 -22.81 21.31 8.26
N LYS A 228 -23.08 22.43 8.95
CA LYS A 228 -22.36 22.77 10.21
C LYS A 228 -22.47 21.63 11.24
N ASN A 229 -23.58 20.89 11.22
CA ASN A 229 -23.81 19.72 12.05
C ASN A 229 -22.87 18.56 11.70
N VAL A 230 -22.61 18.30 10.41
CA VAL A 230 -21.67 17.25 9.97
C VAL A 230 -20.24 17.59 10.38
N THR A 231 -19.81 18.85 10.28
CA THR A 231 -18.48 19.24 10.76
C THR A 231 -18.35 19.09 12.28
N GLU A 232 -19.40 19.38 13.05
CA GLU A 232 -19.42 19.10 14.49
C GLU A 232 -19.41 17.60 14.83
N VAL A 233 -20.16 16.78 14.09
CA VAL A 233 -20.14 15.32 14.23
C VAL A 233 -18.75 14.76 13.89
N LEU A 234 -18.14 15.19 12.78
CA LEU A 234 -16.79 14.81 12.39
C LEU A 234 -15.74 15.19 13.44
N ARG A 235 -15.88 16.36 14.08
CA ARG A 235 -15.02 16.78 15.20
C ARG A 235 -15.27 15.98 16.49
N LYS A 236 -16.48 15.46 16.70
CA LYS A 236 -16.83 14.58 17.82
C LYS A 236 -16.37 13.14 17.61
N ARG A 237 -16.11 12.71 16.37
CA ARG A 237 -15.42 11.45 16.02
C ARG A 237 -13.94 11.47 16.38
N ASN A 238 -13.59 12.08 17.51
CA ASN A 238 -12.24 12.07 18.04
C ASN A 238 -11.82 10.59 18.15
N PRO A 239 -10.61 10.24 17.69
CA PRO A 239 -10.21 8.85 17.63
C PRO A 239 -10.16 8.31 19.05
N TYR A 240 -11.09 7.43 19.40
CA TYR A 240 -10.96 6.64 20.61
C TYR A 240 -9.88 5.61 20.34
N TYR A 241 -8.73 5.77 20.99
CA TYR A 241 -7.62 4.84 20.85
C TYR A 241 -7.81 3.72 21.86
N HIS A 242 -8.35 2.59 21.41
CA HIS A 242 -8.26 1.37 22.20
C HIS A 242 -6.83 0.85 22.09
N GLN A 243 -6.03 1.12 23.14
CA GLN A 243 -4.73 0.45 23.31
C GLN A 243 -5.00 -0.95 23.81
N ILE A 244 -4.71 -1.95 22.98
CA ILE A 244 -4.77 -3.34 23.40
C ILE A 244 -3.51 -3.61 24.22
N LYS A 245 -3.70 -3.91 25.50
CA LYS A 245 -2.62 -4.33 26.38
C LYS A 245 -2.04 -5.66 25.84
N PRO A 246 -0.71 -5.84 25.84
CA PRO A 246 -0.11 -7.10 25.40
C PRO A 246 -0.68 -8.25 26.24
N LEU A 247 -0.92 -9.41 25.61
CA LEU A 247 -1.24 -10.65 26.32
C LEU A 247 -0.09 -10.92 27.31
N GLU A 248 -0.36 -10.73 28.61
CA GLU A 248 0.60 -10.89 29.69
C GLU A 248 1.16 -12.32 29.69
N ASN A 249 2.40 -12.50 29.27
CA ASN A 249 3.26 -13.65 29.60
C ASN A 249 4.74 -13.37 29.34
N THR A 250 5.21 -12.18 29.75
CA THR A 250 6.65 -11.93 29.87
C THR A 250 6.91 -11.04 31.08
N SER A 251 7.56 -11.67 32.07
CA SER A 251 8.20 -11.12 33.27
C SER A 251 8.35 -9.60 33.37
N ASN A 252 7.95 -9.10 34.55
CA ASN A 252 8.20 -7.79 35.15
C ASN A 252 9.60 -7.18 34.92
N ASP A 253 9.84 -6.63 33.73
CA ASP A 253 10.84 -5.58 33.52
C ASP A 253 10.11 -4.37 32.92
N GLU A 254 9.40 -3.65 33.80
CA GLU A 254 9.03 -2.25 33.56
C GLU A 254 10.30 -1.39 33.63
N THR A 255 11.21 -1.54 32.67
CA THR A 255 12.18 -0.49 32.39
C THR A 255 11.49 0.52 31.48
N ASP A 256 11.16 1.67 32.06
CA ASP A 256 11.01 2.98 31.41
C ASP A 256 11.00 2.92 29.87
N ILE A 257 9.83 2.63 29.29
CA ILE A 257 9.54 3.10 27.93
C ILE A 257 9.41 4.62 28.08
N LYS A 258 10.57 5.31 28.09
CA LYS A 258 10.62 6.75 27.95
C LYS A 258 9.69 7.11 26.80
N SER A 259 8.82 8.08 27.08
CA SER A 259 7.97 8.79 26.14
C SER A 259 8.84 9.51 25.08
N ASP A 260 9.60 8.74 24.32
CA ASP A 260 10.26 9.20 23.13
C ASP A 260 9.14 9.42 22.11
N ASN A 261 9.00 10.67 21.69
CA ASN A 261 8.20 11.12 20.56
C ASN A 261 8.71 10.55 19.22
N ASN A 262 9.35 9.39 19.25
CA ASN A 262 9.69 8.60 18.08
C ASN A 262 8.38 7.98 17.62
N TRP A 263 7.72 8.68 16.73
CA TRP A 263 6.67 8.19 15.86
C TRP A 263 7.26 8.14 14.47
N LEU A 264 6.92 7.11 13.68
CA LEU A 264 7.22 7.15 12.25
C LEU A 264 6.06 7.85 11.56
N GLU A 265 6.38 8.91 10.82
CA GLU A 265 5.42 9.59 9.95
C GLU A 265 4.92 8.58 8.90
N ASP A 266 3.62 8.60 8.66
CA ASP A 266 2.97 7.63 7.77
C ASP A 266 3.46 7.75 6.33
N GLU A 267 3.89 8.95 5.91
CA GLU A 267 4.49 9.17 4.59
C GLU A 267 5.86 8.51 4.42
N GLU A 268 6.64 8.30 5.50
CA GLU A 268 7.94 7.61 5.43
C GLU A 268 7.81 6.10 5.22
N LEU A 269 6.64 5.56 5.59
CA LEU A 269 6.36 4.14 5.53
C LEU A 269 5.88 3.69 4.16
N ILE A 270 5.29 4.58 3.37
CA ILE A 270 4.91 4.30 1.98
C ILE A 270 6.18 4.41 1.12
N PRO A 271 6.64 3.33 0.45
CA PRO A 271 7.68 3.50 -0.55
C PRO A 271 7.19 4.43 -1.68
N SER A 272 7.65 5.68 -1.67
CA SER A 272 7.33 6.66 -2.70
C SER A 272 8.12 6.34 -3.97
N LEU A 273 7.42 6.10 -5.07
CA LEU A 273 8.04 6.15 -6.39
C LEU A 273 8.22 7.63 -6.74
N ASN A 274 9.45 8.14 -6.71
CA ASN A 274 9.71 9.52 -7.11
C ASN A 274 9.64 9.61 -8.65
N LEU A 275 8.41 9.72 -9.16
CA LEU A 275 8.13 9.82 -10.59
C LEU A 275 8.85 11.02 -11.23
N SER A 276 9.14 12.08 -10.47
CA SER A 276 9.91 13.23 -10.94
C SER A 276 11.37 12.89 -11.21
N ASN A 277 11.99 12.03 -10.39
CA ASN A 277 13.35 11.55 -10.65
C ASN A 277 13.35 10.58 -11.85
N VAL A 278 12.32 9.75 -11.96
CA VAL A 278 12.12 8.86 -13.11
C VAL A 278 11.99 9.70 -14.39
N SER A 279 11.10 10.70 -14.41
CA SER A 279 10.89 11.59 -15.56
C SER A 279 12.11 12.42 -15.92
N LYS A 280 12.88 12.91 -14.91
CA LYS A 280 14.12 13.66 -15.16
C LYS A 280 15.21 12.80 -15.78
N LYS A 281 15.36 11.54 -15.35
CA LYS A 281 16.28 10.59 -16.02
C LYS A 281 15.90 10.38 -17.49
N PHE A 282 14.61 10.30 -17.79
CA PHE A 282 14.13 10.20 -19.17
C PHE A 282 14.33 11.47 -20.01
N ALA A 283 14.24 12.66 -19.40
CA ALA A 283 14.37 13.92 -20.11
C ALA A 283 15.82 14.29 -20.50
N LEU A 284 16.82 13.68 -19.88
CA LEU A 284 18.23 14.08 -20.01
C LEU A 284 19.02 13.31 -21.09
N GLU A 285 18.51 12.20 -21.65
CA GLU A 285 19.40 11.24 -22.32
C GLU A 285 19.31 11.10 -23.85
N TYR A 286 18.31 11.58 -24.61
CA TYR A 286 18.36 11.44 -26.08
C TYR A 286 17.60 12.53 -26.87
N GLU A 287 18.31 13.21 -27.77
CA GLU A 287 17.75 13.80 -29.00
C GLU A 287 17.85 12.76 -30.12
N THR A 288 16.79 12.00 -30.35
CA THR A 288 16.63 11.21 -31.59
C THR A 288 15.48 11.79 -32.41
N THR A 289 15.64 11.75 -33.74
CA THR A 289 14.73 12.38 -34.72
C THR A 289 13.32 11.80 -34.79
N ASP A 290 13.06 10.67 -34.12
CA ASP A 290 11.71 10.08 -33.93
C ASP A 290 11.37 10.04 -32.44
N SER A 291 11.18 11.22 -31.83
CA SER A 291 10.73 11.34 -30.43
C SER A 291 9.26 11.75 -30.40
N THR A 292 8.42 10.90 -29.81
CA THR A 292 7.01 11.24 -29.49
C THR A 292 6.90 11.65 -28.03
N LEU A 293 6.02 12.62 -27.75
CA LEU A 293 5.78 13.07 -26.38
C LEU A 293 5.03 11.98 -25.61
N GLY A 294 5.60 11.55 -24.48
CA GLY A 294 5.01 10.57 -23.58
C GLY A 294 4.52 11.23 -22.30
N ARG A 295 3.29 10.91 -21.89
CA ARG A 295 2.75 11.25 -20.57
C ARG A 295 2.90 10.06 -19.64
N LEU A 296 3.47 10.31 -18.47
CA LEU A 296 3.65 9.31 -17.42
C LEU A 296 2.34 9.13 -16.63
N PHE A 297 1.80 7.92 -16.64
CA PHE A 297 0.68 7.49 -15.82
C PHE A 297 1.17 6.55 -14.72
N GLN A 298 0.65 6.73 -13.51
CA GLN A 298 0.86 5.83 -12.39
C GLN A 298 -0.24 4.77 -12.37
N LEU A 299 0.17 3.51 -12.35
CA LEU A 299 -0.72 2.36 -12.24
C LEU A 299 -0.76 1.86 -10.79
N GLU A 300 -1.83 1.14 -10.48
CA GLU A 300 -1.99 0.40 -9.24
C GLU A 300 -0.78 -0.54 -8.99
N GLY A 301 -0.35 -0.66 -7.73
CA GLY A 301 0.85 -1.42 -7.36
C GLY A 301 2.17 -0.72 -7.65
N ARG A 302 2.16 0.62 -7.79
CA ARG A 302 3.34 1.49 -8.02
C ARG A 302 4.10 1.18 -9.30
N ARG A 303 3.39 0.84 -10.35
CA ARG A 303 3.97 0.72 -11.70
C ARG A 303 3.75 2.03 -12.44
N GLY A 304 4.66 2.37 -13.35
CA GLY A 304 4.53 3.55 -14.21
C GLY A 304 4.46 3.11 -15.66
N VAL A 305 3.63 3.76 -16.45
CA VAL A 305 3.59 3.58 -17.90
C VAL A 305 3.66 4.94 -18.59
N PHE A 306 4.46 5.03 -19.64
CA PHE A 306 4.39 6.16 -20.55
C PHE A 306 3.40 5.82 -21.66
N LEU A 307 2.40 6.68 -21.83
CA LEU A 307 1.49 6.63 -22.97
C LEU A 307 1.75 7.84 -23.85
N GLU A 308 1.65 7.66 -25.16
CA GLU A 308 1.77 8.76 -26.12
C GLU A 308 0.75 9.87 -25.81
N SER A 309 1.18 11.12 -25.87
CA SER A 309 0.39 12.29 -25.46
C SER A 309 0.01 13.21 -26.61
N GLU A 310 0.13 12.76 -27.86
CA GLU A 310 -0.34 13.52 -29.02
C GLU A 310 -1.88 13.66 -29.01
N GLU A 311 -2.42 14.72 -29.63
CA GLU A 311 -3.86 15.05 -29.58
C GLU A 311 -4.78 13.89 -30.01
N ASN A 312 -4.31 13.03 -30.91
CA ASN A 312 -5.07 11.89 -31.44
C ASN A 312 -4.60 10.54 -30.88
N SER A 313 -3.72 10.53 -29.89
CA SER A 313 -3.26 9.30 -29.24
C SER A 313 -4.43 8.64 -28.50
N THR A 314 -4.61 7.33 -28.74
CA THR A 314 -5.67 6.55 -28.09
C THR A 314 -5.08 5.30 -27.44
N THR A 315 -5.63 4.97 -26.29
CA THR A 315 -5.28 3.79 -25.51
C THR A 315 -6.54 2.96 -25.26
N LEU A 316 -6.38 1.65 -25.16
CA LEU A 316 -7.49 0.76 -24.80
C LEU A 316 -7.76 0.88 -23.31
N VAL A 317 -9.03 1.13 -22.98
CA VAL A 317 -9.54 1.25 -21.62
C VAL A 317 -10.59 0.17 -21.39
N ILE A 318 -10.60 -0.39 -20.18
CA ILE A 318 -11.64 -1.30 -19.72
C ILE A 318 -12.60 -0.51 -18.82
N ASP A 319 -13.84 -0.37 -19.25
CA ASP A 319 -14.93 0.19 -18.44
C ASP A 319 -15.74 -0.95 -17.84
N LEU A 320 -15.51 -1.21 -16.55
CA LEU A 320 -16.19 -2.27 -15.82
C LEU A 320 -17.68 -1.97 -15.57
N ASP A 321 -18.14 -0.75 -15.83
CA ASP A 321 -19.53 -0.33 -15.62
C ASP A 321 -20.34 -0.30 -16.94
N ASP A 322 -19.71 -0.64 -18.08
CA ASP A 322 -20.38 -0.75 -19.38
C ASP A 322 -20.82 -2.19 -19.69
N GLU A 323 -21.76 -2.34 -20.65
CA GLU A 323 -22.22 -3.63 -21.13
C GLU A 323 -21.06 -4.46 -21.69
N GLU A 324 -21.14 -5.80 -21.60
CA GLU A 324 -20.04 -6.70 -22.00
C GLU A 324 -19.50 -6.44 -23.42
N LYS A 325 -20.34 -5.92 -24.33
CA LYS A 325 -19.96 -5.61 -25.71
C LYS A 325 -19.13 -4.32 -25.86
N ASN A 326 -19.21 -3.38 -24.93
CA ASN A 326 -18.52 -2.09 -24.95
C ASN A 326 -17.51 -1.91 -23.79
N ARG A 327 -17.40 -2.91 -22.93
CA ARG A 327 -16.48 -2.95 -21.79
C ARG A 327 -15.03 -2.65 -22.17
N VAL A 328 -14.60 -2.96 -23.39
CA VAL A 328 -13.26 -2.61 -23.89
C VAL A 328 -13.41 -1.66 -25.07
N HIS A 329 -12.91 -0.43 -24.92
CA HIS A 329 -12.97 0.58 -25.97
C HIS A 329 -11.71 1.44 -26.00
N ARG A 330 -11.52 2.21 -27.08
CA ARG A 330 -10.42 3.18 -27.19
C ARG A 330 -10.86 4.51 -26.58
N ALA A 331 -10.09 5.02 -25.63
CA ALA A 331 -10.19 6.38 -25.12
C ALA A 331 -8.94 7.16 -25.53
N THR A 332 -9.09 8.46 -25.79
CA THR A 332 -7.91 9.31 -26.02
C THR A 332 -7.07 9.38 -24.74
N THR A 333 -5.74 9.35 -24.86
CA THR A 333 -4.84 9.32 -23.70
C THR A 333 -5.08 10.50 -22.74
N ASN A 334 -5.47 11.66 -23.26
CA ASN A 334 -5.78 12.86 -22.46
C ASN A 334 -7.04 12.74 -21.60
N HIS A 335 -7.95 11.83 -21.91
CA HIS A 335 -9.17 11.57 -21.15
C HIS A 335 -8.99 10.46 -20.09
N ILE A 336 -7.80 9.85 -20.00
CA ILE A 336 -7.53 8.85 -18.96
C ILE A 336 -7.49 9.54 -17.60
N GLN A 337 -8.29 9.04 -16.66
CA GLN A 337 -8.42 9.56 -15.31
C GLN A 337 -8.15 8.49 -14.24
N ALA A 338 -7.89 8.97 -13.04
CA ALA A 338 -7.78 8.18 -11.82
C ALA A 338 -8.97 7.23 -11.63
N GLY A 339 -8.68 5.93 -11.62
CA GLY A 339 -9.65 4.85 -11.48
C GLY A 339 -10.06 4.16 -12.78
N MET A 340 -9.57 4.59 -13.94
CA MET A 340 -9.78 3.88 -15.21
C MET A 340 -8.84 2.68 -15.34
N PHE A 341 -9.30 1.61 -16.00
CA PHE A 341 -8.45 0.46 -16.29
C PHE A 341 -7.83 0.60 -17.66
N VAL A 342 -6.50 0.55 -17.76
CA VAL A 342 -5.82 0.65 -19.05
C VAL A 342 -5.32 -0.73 -19.47
N LEU A 343 -5.67 -1.11 -20.70
CA LEU A 343 -5.18 -2.36 -21.28
C LEU A 343 -3.82 -2.10 -21.94
N LEU A 344 -2.78 -2.59 -21.29
CA LEU A 344 -1.42 -2.56 -21.80
C LEU A 344 -1.08 -3.90 -22.43
N ARG A 345 -0.49 -3.88 -23.63
CA ARG A 345 0.09 -5.08 -24.24
C ARG A 345 1.48 -5.27 -23.66
N ALA A 346 1.77 -6.48 -23.18
CA ALA A 346 3.05 -6.83 -22.57
C ALA A 346 3.93 -7.69 -23.49
N ASP A 347 3.50 -7.95 -24.72
CA ASP A 347 4.21 -8.88 -25.60
C ASP A 347 5.45 -8.24 -26.22
N GLU A 348 6.57 -8.95 -26.11
CA GLU A 348 7.86 -8.61 -26.72
C GLU A 348 7.93 -8.92 -28.23
N GLY A 349 6.78 -9.11 -28.89
CA GLY A 349 6.71 -9.48 -30.31
C GLY A 349 7.24 -8.37 -31.23
N GLU A 350 8.01 -8.78 -32.23
CA GLU A 350 8.50 -7.88 -33.29
C GLU A 350 7.32 -7.21 -33.99
N GLY A 351 7.18 -5.90 -33.77
CA GLY A 351 6.49 -5.03 -34.71
C GLY A 351 5.23 -4.33 -34.24
N ASN A 352 5.16 -3.77 -33.01
CA ASN A 352 4.47 -2.48 -32.75
C ASN A 352 4.43 -2.12 -31.25
N ASP A 353 5.49 -1.49 -30.76
CA ASP A 353 5.43 -0.41 -29.75
C ASP A 353 6.86 0.14 -29.61
N TYR A 354 7.10 1.36 -30.12
CA TYR A 354 8.42 2.03 -30.08
C TYR A 354 8.97 2.22 -28.66
N ILE A 355 8.15 2.00 -27.63
CA ILE A 355 8.47 2.19 -26.21
C ILE A 355 9.32 1.04 -25.66
N ILE A 356 9.16 -0.20 -26.13
CA ILE A 356 9.88 -1.38 -25.58
C ILE A 356 11.37 -1.38 -25.98
N PRO A 357 11.78 -1.14 -27.24
CA PRO A 357 13.20 -1.10 -27.62
C PRO A 357 13.97 0.02 -26.90
N VAL A 358 13.29 1.14 -26.66
CA VAL A 358 13.81 2.29 -25.90
C VAL A 358 13.98 1.89 -24.43
N ALA A 359 12.94 1.35 -23.77
CA ALA A 359 13.04 0.85 -22.40
C ALA A 359 14.10 -0.25 -22.21
N LYS A 360 14.25 -1.17 -23.19
CA LYS A 360 15.26 -2.25 -23.20
C LYS A 360 16.71 -1.72 -23.26
N LYS A 361 16.97 -0.58 -23.92
CA LYS A 361 18.30 0.04 -23.98
C LYS A 361 18.74 0.67 -22.66
N PHE A 362 17.80 1.20 -21.87
CA PHE A 362 18.13 1.88 -20.61
C PHE A 362 18.32 0.95 -19.41
N TRP A 363 17.69 -0.22 -19.41
CA TRP A 363 17.64 -1.08 -18.22
C TRP A 363 18.72 -2.19 -18.19
N GLY A 364 19.54 -2.29 -19.24
CA GLY A 364 20.59 -3.31 -19.36
C GLY A 364 20.01 -4.71 -19.59
N ILE A 365 20.61 -5.45 -20.54
CA ILE A 365 20.12 -6.76 -21.03
C ILE A 365 20.01 -7.84 -19.93
N LYS A 366 20.52 -7.62 -18.71
CA LYS A 366 20.63 -8.65 -17.66
C LYS A 366 19.39 -8.85 -16.76
N LEU A 367 18.36 -8.00 -16.82
CA LEU A 367 17.19 -8.12 -15.92
C LEU A 367 15.97 -8.87 -16.51
N LEU A 368 16.04 -9.33 -17.77
CA LEU A 368 14.92 -10.03 -18.43
C LEU A 368 14.87 -11.54 -18.17
N ASN A 369 15.86 -12.13 -17.48
CA ASN A 369 15.77 -13.53 -17.04
C ASN A 369 14.93 -13.73 -15.78
N THR A 370 14.43 -12.66 -15.14
CA THR A 370 13.47 -12.76 -14.04
C THR A 370 12.06 -12.46 -14.56
N GLY A 371 11.41 -13.48 -15.10
CA GLY A 371 10.10 -13.42 -15.77
C GLY A 371 8.93 -13.01 -14.87
N ASN A 372 8.83 -11.72 -14.56
CA ASN A 372 7.68 -11.14 -13.84
C ASN A 372 7.14 -9.90 -14.56
N PHE A 373 6.71 -10.08 -15.81
CA PHE A 373 5.73 -9.18 -16.43
C PHE A 373 4.43 -9.96 -16.63
N LYS A 374 3.47 -9.76 -15.74
CA LYS A 374 2.08 -10.19 -15.95
C LYS A 374 1.06 -9.11 -15.54
N GLU A 375 0.16 -8.94 -16.50
CA GLU A 375 -1.26 -8.56 -16.48
C GLU A 375 -1.71 -7.14 -16.08
N ALA A 376 -2.85 -6.79 -16.71
CA ALA A 376 -3.44 -5.47 -16.94
C ALA A 376 -3.39 -4.54 -15.72
N GLY A 377 -2.84 -3.34 -15.94
CA GLY A 377 -2.65 -2.33 -14.91
C GLY A 377 -3.75 -1.29 -14.94
N LYS A 378 -4.45 -1.14 -13.81
CA LYS A 378 -5.38 -0.05 -13.53
C LYS A 378 -4.63 1.27 -13.37
N VAL A 379 -5.08 2.36 -13.99
CA VAL A 379 -4.57 3.72 -13.75
C VAL A 379 -5.25 4.24 -12.49
N SER A 380 -4.46 4.48 -11.44
CA SER A 380 -4.95 4.93 -10.13
C SER A 380 -5.06 6.43 -10.07
#